data_AF-A0A1M6LWZ4-F1
#
_entry.id   AF-A0A1M6LWZ4-F1
#
_cell.length_a   1.000
_cell.length_b   1.000
_cell.length_c   1.000
_cell.angle_alpha   90.00
_cell.angle_beta   90.00
_cell.angle_gamma   90.00
#
_symmetry.space_group_name_H-M   'P 1'
#
loop_
_entity.id
_entity.type
_entity.pdbx_description
1 polymer ?
#
loop_
_entity_poly.entity_id
_entity_poly.type
_entity_poly.pdbx_seq_one_letter_code
_entity_poly.pdbx_strand_id
1 'polypeptide(L)'
;MGNLKSRERELAKELFLQGGKTQKEIAGMVGVTEKTLSTWAEVGKWDVLRSGRLSTTTQAVVNMKEMLRLRSEEILTDMRDGSATRYGDELLKITMAIEKLEGSTSLTTYIQVLQEFMLFVGGKDHTFRGQLADCQSAFLNSKAGTNG
;
A
#
# COMPACT_ATOMS: atom_id res chain seq x y z
N MET A 1 -22.89 22.52 7.86
CA MET A 1 -22.54 21.12 8.21
C MET A 1 -22.42 20.17 7.00
N GLY A 2 -22.27 20.65 5.76
CA GLY A 2 -22.26 19.78 4.56
C GLY A 2 -20.90 19.19 4.15
N ASN A 3 -19.79 19.70 4.69
CA ASN A 3 -18.43 19.37 4.21
C ASN A 3 -17.75 18.23 5.01
N LEU A 4 -18.10 18.06 6.28
CA LEU A 4 -17.50 17.05 7.18
C LEU A 4 -17.89 15.61 6.77
N LYS A 5 -19.17 15.41 6.44
CA LYS A 5 -19.70 14.10 5.99
C LYS A 5 -19.07 13.60 4.69
N SER A 6 -18.56 14.49 3.84
CA SER A 6 -17.86 14.10 2.60
C SER A 6 -16.48 13.53 2.92
N ARG A 7 -15.72 14.21 3.78
CA ARG A 7 -14.37 13.79 4.18
C ARG A 7 -14.38 12.48 4.97
N GLU A 8 -15.32 12.34 5.91
CA GLU A 8 -15.51 11.10 6.68
C GLU A 8 -15.83 9.92 5.75
N ARG A 9 -16.69 10.13 4.76
CA ARG A 9 -17.06 9.11 3.78
C ARG A 9 -15.92 8.73 2.85
N GLU A 10 -15.10 9.69 2.41
CA GLU A 10 -13.91 9.41 1.60
C GLU A 10 -12.86 8.62 2.40
N LEU A 11 -12.57 9.05 3.62
CA LEU A 11 -11.64 8.32 4.50
C LEU A 11 -12.14 6.90 4.78
N ALA A 12 -13.43 6.76 5.09
CA ALA A 12 -14.07 5.47 5.31
C ALA A 12 -13.98 4.55 4.10
N LYS A 13 -14.19 5.11 2.90
CA LYS A 13 -14.07 4.38 1.64
C LYS A 13 -12.65 3.87 1.44
N GLU A 14 -11.62 4.69 1.64
CA GLU A 14 -10.25 4.23 1.41
C GLU A 14 -9.82 3.18 2.43
N LEU A 15 -10.22 3.33 3.69
CA LEU A 15 -10.01 2.31 4.72
C LEU A 15 -10.71 0.99 4.38
N PHE A 16 -11.94 1.07 3.84
CA PHE A 16 -12.70 -0.10 3.41
C PHE A 16 -12.02 -0.82 2.23
N LEU A 17 -11.59 -0.07 1.21
CA LEU A 17 -10.96 -0.60 0.01
C LEU A 17 -9.57 -1.19 0.28
N GLN A 18 -8.81 -0.62 1.24
CA GLN A 18 -7.51 -1.14 1.65
C GLN A 18 -7.63 -2.51 2.36
N GLY A 19 -8.74 -2.74 3.08
CA GLY A 19 -8.99 -3.99 3.79
C GLY A 19 -8.24 -4.13 5.12
N GLY A 20 -8.43 -5.27 5.80
CA GLY A 20 -7.80 -5.58 7.08
C GLY A 20 -8.45 -4.95 8.32
N LYS A 21 -9.61 -4.29 8.16
CA LYS A 21 -10.44 -3.76 9.24
C LYS A 21 -11.91 -4.12 9.00
N THR A 22 -12.63 -4.36 10.08
CA THR A 22 -14.08 -4.55 10.07
C THR A 22 -14.79 -3.22 9.86
N GLN A 23 -16.03 -3.28 9.36
CA GLN A 23 -16.87 -2.08 9.23
C GLN A 23 -17.05 -1.36 10.59
N LYS A 24 -17.19 -2.13 11.68
CA LYS A 24 -17.27 -1.58 13.04
C LYS A 24 -16.03 -0.77 13.44
N GLU A 25 -14.82 -1.27 13.15
CA GLU A 25 -13.57 -0.56 13.44
C GLU A 25 -13.42 0.71 12.60
N ILE A 26 -13.73 0.63 11.29
CA ILE A 26 -13.66 1.79 10.39
C ILE A 26 -14.65 2.87 10.84
N ALA A 27 -15.88 2.47 11.22
CA ALA A 27 -16.89 3.39 11.73
C ALA A 27 -16.41 4.14 12.98
N GLY A 28 -15.75 3.45 13.91
CA GLY A 28 -15.11 4.05 15.07
C GLY A 28 -13.97 5.02 14.70
N MET A 29 -13.17 4.72 13.68
CA MET A 29 -12.06 5.58 13.24
C MET A 29 -12.52 6.87 12.59
N VAL A 30 -13.63 6.84 11.82
CA VAL A 30 -14.15 8.02 11.11
C VAL A 30 -15.25 8.76 11.89
N GLY A 31 -15.66 8.25 13.06
CA GLY A 31 -16.64 8.91 13.93
C GLY A 31 -18.09 8.78 13.50
N VAL A 32 -18.46 7.70 12.79
CA VAL A 32 -19.84 7.43 12.35
C VAL A 32 -20.38 6.13 12.93
N THR A 33 -21.69 5.90 12.82
CA THR A 33 -22.27 4.61 13.23
C THR A 33 -21.98 3.54 12.19
N GLU A 34 -21.86 2.28 12.64
CA GLU A 34 -21.68 1.12 11.76
C GLU A 34 -22.78 1.08 10.67
N LYS A 35 -24.04 1.34 11.05
CA LYS A 35 -25.17 1.44 10.11
C LYS A 35 -24.95 2.48 9.00
N THR A 36 -24.36 3.64 9.33
CA THR A 36 -24.04 4.68 8.36
C THR A 36 -22.98 4.20 7.38
N LEU A 37 -21.94 3.54 7.90
CA LEU A 37 -20.88 2.97 7.08
C LEU A 37 -21.41 1.86 6.15
N SER A 38 -22.24 0.94 6.66
CA SER A 38 -22.85 -0.12 5.86
C SER A 38 -23.70 0.46 4.73
N THR A 39 -24.50 1.50 5.02
CA THR A 39 -25.29 2.20 4.00
C THR A 39 -24.38 2.81 2.93
N TRP A 40 -23.26 3.42 3.30
CA TRP A 40 -22.31 3.98 2.34
C TRP A 40 -21.64 2.92 1.48
N ALA A 41 -21.28 1.79 2.08
CA ALA A 41 -20.67 0.66 1.40
C ALA A 41 -21.62 0.01 0.39
N GLU A 42 -22.88 -0.18 0.77
CA GLU A 42 -23.94 -0.72 -0.10
C GLU A 42 -24.24 0.21 -1.28
N VAL A 43 -24.57 1.48 -0.99
CA VAL A 43 -24.90 2.48 -2.02
C VAL A 43 -23.71 2.71 -2.97
N GLY A 44 -22.50 2.72 -2.41
CA GLY A 44 -21.27 2.91 -3.17
C GLY A 44 -20.71 1.65 -3.83
N LYS A 45 -21.33 0.48 -3.60
CA LYS A 45 -20.86 -0.84 -4.05
C LYS A 45 -19.37 -1.08 -3.72
N TRP A 46 -18.94 -0.75 -2.50
CA TRP A 46 -17.53 -0.76 -2.14
C TRP A 46 -16.91 -2.16 -2.17
N ASP A 47 -17.68 -3.22 -1.91
CA ASP A 47 -17.21 -4.60 -2.06
C ASP A 47 -16.84 -4.95 -3.51
N VAL A 48 -17.64 -4.49 -4.48
CA VAL A 48 -17.35 -4.67 -5.91
C VAL A 48 -16.10 -3.87 -6.28
N LEU A 49 -15.99 -2.63 -5.82
CA LEU A 49 -14.81 -1.80 -6.06
C LEU A 49 -13.55 -2.40 -5.47
N ARG A 50 -13.63 -2.94 -4.25
CA ARG A 50 -12.50 -3.61 -3.58
C ARG A 50 -12.09 -4.86 -4.32
N SER A 51 -13.05 -5.70 -4.68
CA SER A 51 -12.79 -6.95 -5.41
C SER A 51 -12.19 -6.68 -6.79
N GLY A 52 -12.75 -5.71 -7.52
CA GLY A 52 -12.24 -5.28 -8.83
C GLY A 52 -10.83 -4.69 -8.74
N ARG A 53 -10.55 -3.85 -7.74
CA ARG A 53 -9.22 -3.28 -7.50
C ARG A 53 -8.19 -4.38 -7.20
N LEU A 54 -8.50 -5.27 -6.27
CA LEU A 54 -7.61 -6.37 -5.90
C LEU A 54 -7.33 -7.28 -7.10
N SER A 55 -8.37 -7.69 -7.83
CA SER A 55 -8.25 -8.51 -9.04
C SER A 55 -7.40 -7.83 -10.12
N THR A 56 -7.61 -6.53 -10.37
CA THR A 56 -6.86 -5.77 -11.38
C THR A 56 -5.38 -5.63 -10.99
N THR A 57 -5.09 -5.30 -9.73
CA THR A 57 -3.69 -5.21 -9.25
C THR A 57 -3.00 -6.56 -9.34
N THR A 58 -3.64 -7.65 -8.90
CA THR A 58 -3.08 -9.01 -8.99
C THR A 58 -2.81 -9.39 -10.45
N GLN A 59 -3.77 -9.16 -11.35
CA GLN A 59 -3.60 -9.48 -12.77
C GLN A 59 -2.49 -8.65 -13.42
N ALA A 60 -2.39 -7.36 -13.09
CA ALA A 60 -1.33 -6.50 -13.59
C ALA A 60 0.06 -6.97 -13.12
N VAL A 61 0.21 -7.36 -11.85
CA VAL A 61 1.45 -7.96 -11.34
C VAL A 61 1.80 -9.25 -12.08
N VAL A 62 0.83 -10.15 -12.26
CA VAL A 62 1.03 -11.42 -13.00
C VAL A 62 1.51 -11.14 -14.42
N ASN A 63 0.84 -10.23 -15.13
CA ASN A 63 1.20 -9.87 -16.50
C ASN A 63 2.62 -9.29 -16.58
N MET A 64 3.00 -8.39 -15.67
CA MET A 64 4.34 -7.81 -15.66
C MET A 64 5.43 -8.82 -15.31
N LYS A 65 5.16 -9.76 -14.38
CA LYS A 65 6.08 -10.86 -14.09
C LYS A 65 6.29 -11.77 -15.30
N GLU A 66 5.23 -12.03 -16.07
CA GLU A 66 5.36 -12.80 -17.31
C GLU A 66 6.15 -12.02 -18.38
N MET A 67 5.92 -10.71 -18.51
CA MET A 67 6.75 -9.87 -19.38
C MET A 67 8.22 -9.90 -18.97
N LEU A 68 8.51 -9.81 -17.66
CA LEU A 68 9.87 -9.89 -17.14
C LEU A 68 10.53 -11.23 -17.49
N ARG A 69 9.80 -12.35 -17.35
CA ARG A 69 10.28 -13.69 -17.71
C ARG A 69 10.62 -13.78 -19.19
N LEU A 70 9.69 -13.41 -20.07
CA LEU A 70 9.87 -13.46 -21.52
C LEU A 70 11.07 -12.59 -21.97
N ARG A 71 11.18 -11.36 -21.45
CA ARG A 71 12.32 -10.48 -21.74
C ARG A 71 13.64 -11.02 -21.23
N SER A 72 13.65 -11.65 -20.06
CA SER A 72 14.87 -12.28 -19.51
C SER A 72 15.33 -13.45 -20.37
N GLU A 73 14.39 -14.24 -20.91
CA GLU A 73 14.70 -15.35 -21.83
C GLU A 73 15.26 -14.84 -23.16
N GLU A 74 14.67 -13.80 -23.76
CA GLU A 74 15.19 -13.14 -24.97
C GLU A 74 16.64 -12.68 -24.79
N ILE A 75 16.96 -12.08 -23.64
CA ILE A 75 18.32 -11.64 -23.31
C ILE A 75 19.30 -12.81 -23.19
N LEU A 76 18.90 -13.92 -22.57
CA LEU A 76 19.75 -15.10 -22.45
C LEU A 76 20.09 -15.70 -23.82
N THR A 77 19.14 -15.64 -24.78
CA THR A 77 19.41 -16.02 -26.17
C THR A 77 20.32 -15.02 -26.89
N ASP A 78 20.12 -13.72 -26.69
CA ASP A 78 20.87 -12.63 -27.35
C ASP A 78 22.29 -12.41 -26.78
N MET A 79 22.54 -12.82 -25.53
CA MET A 79 23.87 -12.79 -24.90
C MET A 79 24.91 -13.61 -25.68
N ARG A 80 24.47 -14.53 -26.55
CA ARG A 80 25.32 -15.34 -27.41
C ARG A 80 25.95 -14.54 -28.57
N ASP A 81 25.37 -13.39 -28.91
CA ASP A 81 25.77 -12.51 -30.03
C ASP A 81 26.31 -11.14 -29.57
N GLY A 82 26.40 -10.89 -28.25
CA GLY A 82 27.00 -9.68 -27.66
C GLY A 82 26.07 -8.45 -27.56
N SER A 83 24.75 -8.61 -27.76
CA SER A 83 23.75 -7.52 -27.75
C SER A 83 23.07 -7.27 -26.38
N ALA A 84 23.54 -7.92 -25.32
CA ALA A 84 22.92 -7.97 -23.99
C ALA A 84 22.58 -6.61 -23.34
N THR A 85 23.33 -5.55 -23.67
CA THR A 85 23.15 -4.20 -23.12
C THR A 85 21.87 -3.49 -23.57
N ARG A 86 21.18 -3.99 -24.61
CA ARG A 86 20.00 -3.29 -25.18
C ARG A 86 18.73 -3.36 -24.33
N TYR A 87 18.63 -4.33 -23.42
CA TYR A 87 17.39 -4.64 -22.71
C TYR A 87 17.39 -4.27 -21.22
N GLY A 88 18.54 -3.80 -20.69
CA GLY A 88 18.68 -3.49 -19.25
C GLY A 88 17.71 -2.41 -18.74
N ASP A 89 17.44 -1.38 -19.55
CA ASP A 89 16.49 -0.31 -19.20
C ASP A 89 15.02 -0.80 -19.18
N GLU A 90 14.65 -1.71 -20.10
CA GLU A 90 13.30 -2.29 -20.13
C GLU A 90 13.05 -3.20 -18.93
N LEU A 91 14.01 -4.07 -18.59
CA LEU A 91 13.93 -4.90 -17.38
C LEU A 91 13.80 -4.06 -16.11
N LEU A 92 14.61 -2.99 -15.98
CA LEU A 92 14.55 -2.10 -14.82
C LEU A 92 13.14 -1.50 -14.65
N LYS A 93 12.53 -1.03 -15.75
CA LYS A 93 11.18 -0.46 -15.73
C LYS A 93 10.11 -1.47 -15.34
N ILE A 94 10.19 -2.69 -15.85
CA ILE A 94 9.24 -3.76 -15.50
C ILE A 94 9.39 -4.13 -14.02
N THR A 95 10.61 -4.28 -13.52
CA THR A 95 10.89 -4.56 -12.10
C THR A 95 10.35 -3.44 -11.19
N MET A 96 10.63 -2.18 -11.50
CA MET A 96 10.09 -1.03 -10.74
C MET A 96 8.56 -0.98 -10.75
N ALA A 97 7.93 -1.37 -11.86
CA ALA A 97 6.47 -1.42 -11.96
C ALA A 97 5.87 -2.55 -11.12
N ILE A 98 6.50 -3.72 -11.08
CA ILE A 98 6.13 -4.84 -10.20
C ILE A 98 6.24 -4.41 -8.73
N GLU A 99 7.40 -3.90 -8.33
CA GLU A 99 7.66 -3.40 -6.98
C GLU A 99 6.58 -2.38 -6.54
N LYS A 100 6.28 -1.42 -7.41
CA LYS A 100 5.24 -0.41 -7.15
C LYS A 100 3.84 -1.00 -6.98
N LEU A 101 3.46 -2.00 -7.79
CA LEU A 101 2.14 -2.64 -7.67
C LEU A 101 2.05 -3.61 -6.49
N GLU A 102 3.15 -4.27 -6.12
CA GLU A 102 3.25 -5.12 -4.94
C GLU A 102 3.38 -4.31 -3.64
N GLY A 103 3.54 -2.99 -3.74
CA GLY A 103 3.55 -2.08 -2.61
C GLY A 103 4.90 -1.97 -1.92
N SER A 104 6.00 -1.95 -2.69
CA SER A 104 7.36 -1.66 -2.22
C SER A 104 7.44 -0.22 -1.66
N THR A 105 7.02 -0.06 -0.41
CA THR A 105 7.17 1.21 0.29
C THR A 105 8.62 1.31 0.76
N SER A 106 9.32 2.38 0.38
CA SER A 106 10.71 2.57 0.79
C SER A 106 10.84 2.71 2.32
N LEU A 107 11.99 2.31 2.88
CA LEU A 107 12.26 2.50 4.31
C LEU A 107 12.15 3.98 4.71
N THR A 108 12.61 4.89 3.85
CA THR A 108 12.50 6.34 4.05
C THR A 108 11.04 6.80 4.18
N THR A 109 10.14 6.27 3.36
CA THR A 109 8.70 6.58 3.46
C THR A 109 8.11 6.10 4.79
N TYR A 110 8.48 4.90 5.26
CA TYR A 110 8.06 4.43 6.58
C TYR A 110 8.58 5.32 7.71
N ILE A 111 9.84 5.74 7.66
CA ILE A 111 10.45 6.64 8.66
C ILE A 111 9.68 7.96 8.73
N GLN A 112 9.42 8.60 7.58
CA GLN A 112 8.71 9.88 7.51
C GLN A 112 7.30 9.79 8.12
N VAL A 113 6.51 8.80 7.69
CA VAL A 113 5.13 8.62 8.19
C VAL A 113 5.10 8.34 9.69
N LEU A 114 6.02 7.50 10.19
CA LEU A 114 6.09 7.19 11.63
C LEU A 114 6.55 8.38 12.46
N GLN A 115 7.47 9.21 11.95
CA GLN A 115 7.88 10.44 12.62
C GLN A 115 6.73 11.45 12.73
N GLU A 116 5.98 11.67 11.65
CA GLU A 116 4.80 12.53 11.68
C GLU A 116 3.75 12.01 12.68
N PHE A 117 3.50 10.70 12.69
CA PHE A 117 2.59 10.09 13.64
C PHE A 117 3.06 10.22 15.09
N MET A 118 4.37 10.05 15.35
CA MET A 118 4.97 10.24 16.67
C MET A 118 4.87 11.68 17.17
N LEU A 119 5.03 12.67 16.29
CA LEU A 119 4.83 14.08 16.61
C LEU A 119 3.37 14.36 16.99
N PHE A 120 2.42 13.81 16.23
CA PHE A 120 0.99 13.92 16.52
C PHE A 120 0.62 13.32 17.88
N VAL A 121 1.12 12.11 18.18
CA VAL A 121 0.88 11.42 19.44
C VAL A 121 1.54 12.14 20.62
N GLY A 122 2.77 12.61 20.44
CA GLY A 122 3.51 13.34 21.47
C GLY A 122 2.86 14.66 21.90
N GLY A 123 2.01 15.25 21.06
CA GLY A 123 1.20 16.42 21.43
C GLY A 123 -0.04 16.11 22.27
N LYS A 124 -0.39 14.83 22.46
CA LYS A 124 -1.59 14.39 23.21
C LYS A 124 -1.26 13.62 24.49
N ASP A 125 -0.21 12.80 24.48
CA ASP A 125 0.21 11.99 25.62
C ASP A 125 1.73 11.75 25.60
N HIS A 126 2.45 12.37 26.55
CA HIS A 126 3.90 12.28 26.65
C HIS A 126 4.40 10.93 27.16
N THR A 127 3.61 10.22 27.99
CA THR A 127 3.95 8.89 28.51
C THR A 127 3.81 7.81 27.44
N PHE A 128 2.79 7.90 26.59
CA PHE A 128 2.57 6.97 25.48
C PHE A 128 3.64 7.11 24.37
N ARG A 129 4.25 8.29 24.24
CA ARG A 129 5.34 8.53 23.27
C ARG A 129 6.55 7.62 23.47
N GLY A 130 6.93 7.32 24.71
CA GLY A 130 8.06 6.43 24.99
C GLY A 130 7.82 5.01 24.48
N GLN A 131 6.68 4.42 24.84
CA GLN A 131 6.29 3.07 24.40
C GLN A 131 6.15 2.98 22.88
N LEU A 132 5.61 4.03 22.25
CA LEU A 132 5.44 4.07 20.80
C LEU A 132 6.79 4.17 20.06
N ALA A 133 7.81 4.81 20.65
CA ALA A 133 9.15 4.89 20.07
C ALA A 133 9.84 3.50 20.03
N ASP A 134 9.63 2.68 21.05
CA ASP A 134 10.14 1.30 21.09
C ASP A 134 9.46 0.46 19.99
N CYS A 135 8.13 0.56 19.85
CA CYS A 135 7.39 -0.09 18.78
C CYS A 135 7.84 0.38 17.39
N GLN A 136 8.08 1.68 17.21
CA GLN A 136 8.59 2.24 15.96
C GLN A 136 9.95 1.65 15.59
N SER A 137 10.88 1.58 16.56
CA SER A 137 12.22 1.05 16.34
C SER A 137 12.18 -0.43 15.96
N ALA A 138 11.37 -1.23 16.66
CA ALA A 138 11.15 -2.64 16.33
C ALA A 138 10.55 -2.83 14.93
N PHE A 139 9.55 -2.02 14.56
CA PHE A 139 8.92 -2.06 13.24
C PHE A 139 9.91 -1.68 12.13
N LEU A 140 10.67 -0.60 12.29
CA LEU A 140 11.66 -0.16 11.30
C LEU A 140 12.77 -1.19 11.10
N ASN A 141 13.23 -1.84 12.18
CA ASN A 141 14.20 -2.93 12.08
C ASN A 141 13.63 -4.13 11.29
N SER A 142 12.36 -4.48 11.46
CA SER A 142 11.71 -5.55 10.67
C SER A 142 11.65 -5.24 9.16
N LYS A 143 11.54 -3.95 8.80
CA LYS A 143 11.52 -3.47 7.41
C LYS A 143 12.92 -3.31 6.81
N ALA A 144 13.92 -3.00 7.62
CA ALA A 144 15.32 -2.93 7.19
C ALA A 144 15.91 -4.33 6.94
N GLY A 145 15.51 -5.34 7.72
CA GLY A 145 16.01 -6.72 7.62
C GLY A 145 15.37 -7.59 6.53
N THR A 146 14.38 -7.09 5.78
CA THR A 146 13.67 -7.84 4.73
C THR A 146 14.13 -7.51 3.30
N ASN A 147 15.15 -6.66 3.13
CA ASN A 147 15.78 -6.37 1.84
C ASN A 147 17.03 -7.24 1.60
N GLY A 148 16.87 -8.57 1.73
CA GLY A 148 17.89 -9.57 1.45
C GLY A 148 17.36 -10.66 0.54
#